data_AF-A0A2M8PKC6-F1
#
_entry.id   AF-A0A2M8PKC6-F1
#
_cell.length_a   1.000
_cell.length_b   1.000
_cell.length_c   1.000
_cell.angle_alpha   90.00
_cell.angle_beta   90.00
_cell.angle_gamma   90.00
#
_symmetry.space_group_name_H-M   'P 1'
#
loop_
_entity.id
_entity.type
_entity.pdbx_description
1 polymer ?
#
loop_
_entity_poly.entity_id
_entity_poly.type
_entity_poly.pdbx_seq_one_letter_code
_entity_poly.pdbx_strand_id
1 'polypeptide(L)'
;VNGIAIGCIIALAAIGLTLTYSILKLSNFAHGDYMTLGAYLTWIVNTAIKLNIWLSMIVGAVGTVLAMLLAEFLLWKPMRDRRASSTTLIIISIGLALFIRSTILLIWGGSTQSYDLPVVAALDIVGVRIAFNRIIAIGIT
;
A
#
# COMPACT_ATOMS: atom_id res chain seq x y z
N VAL A 1 -10.42 -8.34 -18.90
CA VAL A 1 -9.69 -7.08 -18.58
C VAL A 1 -9.70 -6.76 -17.09
N ASN A 2 -10.86 -6.67 -16.42
CA ASN A 2 -10.92 -6.33 -14.98
C ASN A 2 -10.11 -7.28 -14.08
N GLY A 3 -10.24 -8.60 -14.28
CA GLY A 3 -9.50 -9.60 -13.51
C GLY A 3 -7.98 -9.58 -13.74
N ILE A 4 -7.52 -9.20 -14.94
CA ILE A 4 -6.10 -9.09 -15.25
C ILE A 4 -5.50 -7.88 -14.53
N ALA A 5 -6.18 -6.72 -14.56
CA ALA A 5 -5.74 -5.53 -13.83
C ALA A 5 -5.61 -5.77 -12.33
N ILE A 6 -6.62 -6.41 -11.73
CA ILE A 6 -6.59 -6.76 -10.29
C ILE A 6 -5.50 -7.80 -10.02
N GLY A 7 -5.34 -8.80 -10.90
CA GLY A 7 -4.29 -9.81 -10.81
C GLY A 7 -2.88 -9.21 -10.81
N CYS A 8 -2.61 -8.25 -11.70
CA CYS A 8 -1.36 -7.50 -11.73
C CYS A 8 -1.10 -6.80 -10.39
N ILE A 9 -2.07 -6.05 -9.87
CA ILE A 9 -1.92 -5.32 -8.59
C ILE A 9 -1.61 -6.28 -7.43
N ILE A 10 -2.33 -7.42 -7.37
CA ILE A 10 -2.09 -8.44 -6.34
C ILE A 10 -0.72 -9.12 -6.55
N ALA A 11 -0.31 -9.37 -7.78
CA ALA A 11 1.00 -9.95 -8.09
C ALA A 11 2.14 -9.04 -7.63
N LEU A 12 2.07 -7.73 -7.89
CA LEU A 12 3.06 -6.77 -7.42
C LEU A 12 3.12 -6.71 -5.90
N ALA A 13 1.97 -6.71 -5.24
CA ALA A 13 1.88 -6.80 -3.78
C ALA A 13 2.57 -8.06 -3.24
N ALA A 14 2.32 -9.21 -3.87
CA ALA A 14 2.93 -10.49 -3.50
C ALA A 14 4.45 -10.52 -3.74
N ILE A 15 4.94 -9.90 -4.82
CA ILE A 15 6.37 -9.76 -5.11
C ILE A 15 7.04 -8.94 -4.01
N GLY A 16 6.43 -7.81 -3.60
CA GLY A 16 6.94 -6.99 -2.50
C GLY A 16 7.05 -7.77 -1.18
N LEU A 17 5.98 -8.50 -0.82
CA LEU A 17 5.99 -9.35 0.37
C LEU A 17 7.08 -10.44 0.28
N THR A 18 7.24 -11.07 -0.88
CA THR A 18 8.23 -12.14 -1.08
C THR A 18 9.66 -11.61 -1.01
N LEU A 19 9.93 -10.41 -1.54
CA LEU A 19 11.23 -9.75 -1.45
C LEU A 19 11.60 -9.48 0.02
N THR A 20 10.66 -8.93 0.79
CA THR A 20 10.91 -8.66 2.22
C THR A 20 11.12 -9.95 3.01
N TYR A 21 10.32 -10.99 2.73
CA TYR A 21 10.48 -12.30 3.36
C TYR A 21 11.81 -12.98 2.99
N SER A 22 12.28 -12.84 1.75
CA SER A 22 13.54 -13.44 1.29
C SER A 22 14.74 -12.95 2.11
N ILE A 23 14.73 -11.67 2.48
CA ILE A 23 15.81 -11.03 3.23
C ILE A 23 15.68 -11.34 4.74
N LEU A 24 14.48 -11.14 5.30
CA LEU A 24 14.26 -11.20 6.75
C LEU A 24 13.92 -12.61 7.26
N LYS A 25 13.53 -13.53 6.37
CA LYS A 25 13.01 -14.88 6.68
C LYS A 25 11.87 -14.89 7.71
N LEU A 26 11.15 -13.78 7.82
CA LEU A 26 10.06 -13.56 8.76
C LEU A 26 8.87 -12.96 8.02
N SER A 27 7.67 -13.50 8.29
CA SER A 27 6.44 -13.00 7.68
C SER A 27 6.02 -11.71 8.37
N ASN A 28 6.12 -10.58 7.67
CA ASN A 28 5.57 -9.31 8.13
C ASN A 28 4.09 -9.20 7.74
N PHE A 29 3.21 -9.57 8.65
CA PHE A 29 1.75 -9.46 8.51
C PHE A 29 1.25 -8.02 8.32
N ALA A 30 1.99 -7.01 8.78
CA ALA A 30 1.62 -5.60 8.59
C ALA A 30 1.84 -5.08 7.17
N HIS A 31 2.43 -5.87 6.26
CA HIS A 31 2.73 -5.42 4.89
C HIS A 31 1.50 -4.90 4.13
N GLY A 32 0.36 -5.60 4.22
CA GLY A 32 -0.89 -5.16 3.59
C GLY A 32 -1.44 -3.86 4.19
N ASP A 33 -1.26 -3.64 5.49
CA ASP A 33 -1.67 -2.40 6.14
C ASP A 33 -0.78 -1.23 5.74
N TYR A 34 0.52 -1.45 5.48
CA TYR A 34 1.39 -0.43 4.88
C TYR A 34 0.97 -0.04 3.47
N MET A 35 0.55 -1.01 2.65
CA MET A 35 0.01 -0.72 1.31
C MET A 35 -1.25 0.15 1.42
N THR A 36 -2.12 -0.17 2.36
CA THR A 36 -3.34 0.60 2.64
C THR A 36 -2.99 2.01 3.11
N LEU A 37 -2.05 2.15 4.04
CA LEU A 37 -1.55 3.44 4.51
C LEU A 37 -1.02 4.30 3.35
N GLY A 38 -0.28 3.71 2.41
CA GLY A 38 0.21 4.43 1.23
C GLY A 38 -0.89 4.89 0.28
N ALA A 39 -1.91 4.07 0.08
CA ALA A 39 -3.10 4.47 -0.66
C ALA A 39 -3.78 5.67 0.01
N TYR A 40 -3.96 5.66 1.34
CA TYR A 40 -4.56 6.78 2.07
C TYR A 40 -3.70 8.05 2.02
N LEU A 41 -2.37 7.94 2.18
CA LEU A 41 -1.48 9.09 2.05
C LEU A 41 -1.55 9.69 0.64
N THR A 42 -1.52 8.84 -0.40
CA THR A 42 -1.69 9.27 -1.80
C THR A 42 -3.02 9.97 -1.99
N TRP A 43 -4.10 9.42 -1.43
CA TRP A 43 -5.45 9.94 -1.56
C TRP A 43 -5.61 11.32 -0.91
N ILE A 44 -5.04 11.52 0.28
CA ILE A 44 -5.05 12.81 0.97
C ILE A 44 -4.31 13.87 0.16
N VAL A 45 -3.12 13.54 -0.35
CA VAL A 45 -2.32 14.48 -1.14
C VAL A 45 -3.06 14.85 -2.43
N ASN A 46 -3.70 13.86 -3.07
CA ASN A 46 -4.48 14.08 -4.28
C ASN A 46 -5.76 14.89 -4.01
N THR A 47 -6.48 14.65 -2.90
CA THR A 47 -7.80 15.25 -2.68
C THR A 47 -7.73 16.57 -1.90
N ALA A 48 -6.94 16.61 -0.82
CA ALA A 48 -6.83 17.79 0.04
C ALA A 48 -5.89 18.84 -0.56
N ILE A 49 -4.75 18.42 -1.11
CA ILE A 49 -3.75 19.32 -1.69
C ILE A 49 -3.98 19.50 -3.20
N LYS A 50 -4.91 18.73 -3.80
CA LYS A 50 -5.25 18.77 -5.24
C LYS A 50 -4.04 18.56 -6.15
N LEU A 51 -3.03 17.82 -5.68
CA LEU A 51 -1.88 17.46 -6.50
C LEU A 51 -2.26 16.42 -7.55
N ASN A 52 -1.58 16.51 -8.70
CA ASN A 52 -1.66 15.51 -9.75
C ASN A 52 -1.36 14.11 -9.19
N ILE A 53 -2.16 13.11 -9.59
CA ILE A 53 -2.07 11.73 -9.12
C ILE A 53 -0.64 11.18 -9.16
N TRP A 54 0.14 11.50 -10.20
CA TRP A 54 1.52 11.04 -10.34
C TRP A 54 2.43 11.53 -9.20
N LEU A 55 2.34 12.82 -8.87
CA LEU A 55 3.09 13.39 -7.75
C LEU A 55 2.55 12.88 -6.41
N SER A 56 1.22 12.76 -6.29
CA SER A 56 0.59 12.20 -5.10
C SER A 56 1.05 10.77 -4.81
N MET A 57 1.24 9.93 -5.85
CA MET A 57 1.76 8.56 -5.71
C MET A 57 3.20 8.55 -5.18
N ILE A 58 4.05 9.46 -5.67
CA ILE A 58 5.42 9.59 -5.18
C ILE A 58 5.43 10.02 -3.72
N VAL A 59 4.63 11.04 -3.35
CA VAL A 59 4.55 11.51 -1.97
C VAL A 59 3.98 10.42 -1.05
N GLY A 60 2.96 9.69 -1.48
CA GLY A 60 2.40 8.56 -0.75
C GLY A 60 3.40 7.43 -0.56
N ALA A 61 4.18 7.09 -1.59
CA ALA A 61 5.24 6.08 -1.52
C ALA A 61 6.39 6.51 -0.59
N VAL A 62 6.81 7.78 -0.64
CA VAL A 62 7.82 8.31 0.30
C VAL A 62 7.27 8.26 1.73
N GLY A 63 6.00 8.62 1.93
CA GLY A 63 5.33 8.56 3.22
C GLY A 63 5.26 7.14 3.80
N THR A 64 4.99 6.12 2.98
CA THR A 64 5.02 4.72 3.44
C THR A 64 6.42 4.25 3.76
N VAL A 65 7.42 4.62 2.97
CA VAL A 65 8.83 4.31 3.25
C VAL A 65 9.23 4.90 4.60
N LEU A 66 8.86 6.16 4.88
CA LEU A 66 9.12 6.79 6.18
C LEU A 66 8.42 6.06 7.33
N ALA A 67 7.16 5.64 7.14
CA ALA A 67 6.43 4.86 8.14
C ALA A 67 7.06 3.48 8.40
N MET A 68 7.55 2.80 7.35
CA MET A 68 8.27 1.54 7.47
C MET A 68 9.62 1.73 8.18
N LEU A 69 10.37 2.77 7.85
CA LEU A 69 11.62 3.10 8.53
C LEU A 69 11.39 3.41 10.01
N LEU A 70 10.33 4.16 10.33
CA LEU A 70 9.97 4.45 11.72
C LEU A 70 9.67 3.16 12.50
N ALA A 71 8.95 2.21 11.90
CA ALA A 71 8.72 0.90 12.50
C ALA A 71 10.00 0.06 12.60
N GLU A 72 10.92 0.15 11.63
CA GLU A 72 12.25 -0.48 11.71
C GLU A 72 13.02 0.03 12.93
N PHE A 73 13.07 1.34 13.15
CA PHE A 73 13.78 1.91 14.29
C PHE A 73 13.09 1.65 15.63
N LEU A 74 11.75 1.69 15.68
CA LEU A 74 11.01 1.64 16.93
C LEU A 74 10.70 0.20 17.39
N LEU A 75 10.48 -0.71 16.45
CA LEU A 75 10.01 -2.07 16.74
C LEU A 75 11.05 -3.12 16.37
N TRP A 76 11.49 -3.15 15.11
CA TRP A 76 12.31 -4.25 14.59
C TRP A 76 13.74 -4.24 15.09
N LYS A 77 14.42 -3.09 15.01
CA LYS A 77 15.81 -2.94 15.43
C LYS A 77 16.00 -3.24 16.92
N PRO A 78 15.22 -2.68 17.86
CA PRO A 78 15.38 -2.98 19.29
C PRO A 78 15.10 -4.45 19.63
N MET A 79 14.14 -5.07 18.93
CA MET A 79 13.83 -6.49 19.08
C MET A 79 14.97 -7.39 18.60
N ARG A 80 15.58 -7.05 17.46
CA ARG A 80 16.74 -7.75 16.92
C ARG A 80 17.95 -7.61 17.83
N ASP A 81 18.20 -6.42 18.38
CA ASP A 81 19.30 -6.17 19.31
C ASP A 81 19.13 -6.99 20.61
N ARG A 82 17.89 -7.20 21.05
CA ARG A 82 17.54 -8.06 22.20
C ARG A 82 17.47 -9.56 21.88
N ARG A 83 17.79 -9.97 20.64
CA ARG A 83 17.71 -11.37 20.16
C ARG A 83 16.33 -11.99 20.41
N ALA A 84 15.27 -11.23 20.16
CA ALA A 84 13.90 -11.71 20.32
C ALA A 84 13.64 -12.96 19.46
N SER A 85 12.78 -13.85 19.96
CA SER A 85 12.39 -15.05 19.23
C SER A 85 11.57 -14.71 17.98
N SER A 86 11.59 -15.58 16.97
CA SER A 86 10.78 -15.42 15.76
C SER A 86 9.29 -15.28 16.07
N THR A 87 8.79 -15.98 17.09
CA THR A 87 7.40 -15.87 17.55
C THR A 87 7.08 -14.46 18.05
N THR A 88 8.00 -13.85 18.81
CA THR A 88 7.85 -12.47 19.29
C THR A 88 7.75 -11.47 18.14
N LEU A 89 8.56 -11.65 17.10
CA LEU A 89 8.55 -10.78 15.91
C LEU A 89 7.23 -10.90 15.13
N ILE A 90 6.67 -12.11 15.02
CA ILE A 90 5.35 -12.33 14.42
C ILE A 90 4.26 -11.61 15.24
N ILE A 91 4.27 -11.75 16.57
CA ILE A 91 3.28 -11.10 17.44
C ILE A 91 3.34 -9.57 17.28
N ILE A 92 4.53 -9.00 17.21
CA ILE A 92 4.71 -7.56 16.98
C ILE A 92 4.21 -7.14 15.60
N SER A 93 4.45 -7.94 14.57
CA SER A 93 3.92 -7.67 13.23
C SER A 93 2.39 -7.60 13.23
N ILE A 94 1.74 -8.55 13.89
CA ILE A 94 0.27 -8.59 14.00
C ILE A 94 -0.24 -7.39 14.82
N GLY A 95 0.44 -7.06 15.92
CA GLY A 95 0.11 -5.87 16.73
C GLY A 95 0.23 -4.57 15.93
N LEU A 96 1.29 -4.46 15.12
CA LEU A 96 1.51 -3.32 14.24
C LEU A 96 0.47 -3.23 13.13
N ALA A 97 0.10 -4.37 12.50
CA ALA A 97 -0.97 -4.46 11.53
C ALA A 97 -2.28 -3.91 12.10
N LEU A 98 -2.67 -4.39 13.29
CA LEU A 98 -3.87 -3.91 13.99
C LEU A 98 -3.77 -2.43 14.36
N PHE A 99 -2.60 -1.95 14.79
CA PHE A 99 -2.38 -0.55 15.13
C PHE A 99 -2.57 0.36 13.90
N ILE A 100 -1.92 0.03 12.78
CA ILE A 100 -2.04 0.79 11.53
C ILE A 100 -3.48 0.78 11.05
N ARG A 101 -4.11 -0.41 10.97
CA ARG A 101 -5.49 -0.56 10.53
C ARG A 101 -6.46 0.24 11.39
N SER A 102 -6.34 0.14 12.71
CA SER A 102 -7.21 0.86 13.64
C SER A 102 -7.01 2.36 13.58
N THR A 103 -5.75 2.81 13.40
CA THR A 103 -5.44 4.23 13.20
C THR A 103 -6.10 4.77 11.92
N ILE A 104 -6.02 4.00 10.83
CA ILE A 104 -6.67 4.38 9.56
C ILE A 104 -8.18 4.48 9.74
N LEU A 105 -8.81 3.48 10.37
CA LEU A 105 -10.25 3.46 10.62
C LEU A 105 -10.70 4.60 11.55
N LEU A 106 -9.89 4.96 12.54
CA LEU A 106 -10.19 6.04 13.47
C LEU A 106 -10.17 7.40 12.75
N ILE A 107 -9.18 7.64 11.89
CA ILE A 107 -9.00 8.94 11.23
C ILE A 107 -9.92 9.09 10.02
N TRP A 108 -10.04 8.06 9.18
CA TRP A 108 -10.74 8.15 7.89
C TRP A 108 -12.03 7.33 7.80
N GLY A 109 -12.35 6.53 8.82
CA GLY A 109 -13.50 5.63 8.80
C GLY A 109 -13.31 4.39 7.94
N GLY A 110 -14.38 3.60 7.80
CA GLY A 110 -14.41 2.39 6.99
C GLY A 110 -15.02 2.56 5.59
N SER A 111 -15.28 3.80 5.15
CA SER A 111 -15.87 4.07 3.84
C SER A 111 -14.82 3.97 2.73
N THR A 112 -15.26 3.62 1.52
CA THR A 112 -14.38 3.61 0.34
C THR A 112 -14.08 5.04 -0.08
N GLN A 113 -12.81 5.37 -0.21
CA GLN A 113 -12.35 6.68 -0.67
C GLN A 113 -11.99 6.62 -2.16
N SER A 114 -12.37 7.67 -2.89
CA SER A 114 -12.11 7.81 -4.33
C SER A 114 -11.15 8.96 -4.60
N TYR A 115 -10.18 8.73 -5.48
CA TYR A 115 -9.25 9.75 -5.95
C TYR A 115 -9.94 10.76 -6.87
N ASP A 116 -9.49 12.01 -6.83
CA ASP A 116 -9.88 13.06 -7.77
C ASP A 116 -9.07 12.89 -9.07
N LEU A 117 -9.57 12.01 -9.93
CA LEU A 117 -8.98 11.71 -11.23
C LEU A 117 -9.82 12.37 -12.33
N PRO A 118 -9.18 13.02 -13.33
CA PRO A 118 -9.91 13.54 -14.47
C PRO A 118 -10.64 12.40 -15.17
N VAL A 119 -11.94 12.57 -15.39
CA VAL A 119 -12.79 11.56 -16.05
C VAL A 119 -12.42 11.51 -17.52
N VAL A 120 -11.47 10.64 -17.87
CA VAL A 120 -11.11 10.35 -19.26
C VAL A 120 -12.15 9.39 -19.83
N ALA A 121 -12.74 9.75 -20.97
CA ALA A 121 -13.72 8.90 -21.67
C ALA A 121 -13.14 7.50 -21.92
N ALA A 122 -13.91 6.47 -21.55
CA ALA A 122 -13.51 5.09 -21.81
C ALA A 122 -13.37 4.87 -23.31
N LEU A 123 -12.21 4.35 -23.75
CA LEU A 123 -12.01 3.96 -25.14
C LEU A 123 -12.82 2.68 -25.36
N ASP A 124 -13.76 2.75 -26.31
CA ASP A 124 -14.54 1.59 -26.75
C ASP A 124 -13.75 0.90 -27.87
N ILE A 125 -13.03 -0.14 -27.51
CA ILE A 125 -12.32 -0.99 -28.48
C ILE A 125 -13.16 -2.26 -28.62
N VAL A 126 -13.86 -2.39 -29.74
CA VAL A 126 -14.62 -3.60 -30.12
C VAL A 126 -15.65 -4.02 -29.06
N GLY A 127 -16.45 -3.08 -28.54
CA GLY A 127 -17.52 -3.36 -27.58
C GLY A 127 -17.06 -3.56 -26.14
N VAL A 128 -15.77 -3.39 -25.86
CA VAL A 128 -15.20 -3.41 -24.51
C VAL A 128 -14.81 -1.99 -24.13
N ARG A 129 -15.56 -1.41 -23.17
CA ARG A 129 -15.21 -0.12 -22.55
C ARG A 129 -14.02 -0.29 -21.61
N ILE A 130 -12.87 0.23 -22.01
CA ILE A 130 -11.66 0.22 -21.19
C ILE A 130 -11.42 1.63 -20.67
N ALA A 131 -11.50 1.80 -19.35
CA ALA A 131 -11.09 3.04 -18.70
C ALA A 131 -9.57 3.21 -18.80
N PHE A 132 -9.11 4.37 -19.28
CA PHE A 132 -7.69 4.66 -19.52
C PHE A 132 -6.81 4.43 -18.29
N ASN A 133 -7.32 4.75 -17.09
CA ASN A 133 -6.63 4.55 -15.81
C ASN A 133 -6.27 3.07 -15.54
N ARG A 134 -7.03 2.11 -16.10
CA ARG A 134 -6.76 0.68 -15.95
C ARG A 134 -5.58 0.22 -16.81
N ILE A 135 -5.42 0.82 -17.99
CA ILE A 135 -4.29 0.53 -18.89
C ILE A 135 -3.00 1.04 -18.24
N ILE A 136 -3.03 2.25 -17.68
CA ILE A 136 -1.89 2.82 -16.95
C ILE A 136 -1.52 1.94 -15.74
N ALA A 137 -2.51 1.53 -14.93
CA ALA A 137 -2.28 0.67 -13.79
C ALA A 137 -1.59 -0.65 -14.18
N ILE A 138 -2.04 -1.29 -15.28
CA ILE A 138 -1.41 -2.50 -15.81
C ILE A 138 0.02 -2.22 -16.30
N GLY A 139 0.27 -1.09 -16.96
CA GLY A 139 1.59 -0.77 -17.52
C GLY A 139 2.66 -0.39 -16.49
N ILE A 140 2.26 0.14 -15.32
CA ILE A 140 3.17 0.47 -14.22
C ILE A 140 3.44 -0.75 -13.33
N THR A 141 2.51 -1.70 -13.30
CA THR A 141 2.60 -2.90 -12.47
C THR A 141 3.53 -3.95 -13.10
#